data_AF-K2EE18-F1
#
_entry.id   AF-K2EE18-F1
#
_cell.length_a   1.000
_cell.length_b   1.000
_cell.length_c   1.000
_cell.angle_alpha   90.00
_cell.angle_beta   90.00
_cell.angle_gamma   90.00
#
_symmetry.space_group_name_H-M   'P 1'
#
loop_
_entity.id
_entity.type
_entity.pdbx_description
1 polymer ?
#
loop_
_entity_poly.entity_id
_entity_poly.type
_entity_poly.pdbx_seq_one_letter_code
_entity_poly.pdbx_strand_id
1 'polypeptide(L)' 'GIWKPHDLRRTGATLMNALGVLPEVAERCLNHMEENKIKRIYQRYGYEAEMRQAWEKLGERLELLTKVAL' A
#
# COMPACT_ATOMS: atom_id res chain seq x y z
N GLY A 1 7.79 20.91 2.96
CA GLY A 1 9.22 20.57 2.85
C GLY A 1 9.55 20.17 1.42
N ILE A 2 10.83 19.92 1.12
CA ILE A 2 11.26 19.48 -0.22
C ILE A 2 10.71 18.08 -0.47
N TRP A 3 10.09 17.86 -1.63
CA TRP A 3 9.59 16.56 -2.05
C TRP A 3 10.76 15.59 -2.27
N LYS A 4 10.65 14.37 -1.73
CA LYS A 4 11.69 13.33 -1.77
C LYS A 4 11.13 12.02 -2.33
N PRO A 5 11.98 11.08 -2.75
CA PRO A 5 11.54 9.74 -3.15
C PRO A 5 10.67 9.02 -2.10
N HIS A 6 10.87 9.30 -0.80
CA HIS A 6 10.02 8.78 0.26
C HIS A 6 8.55 9.24 0.15
N ASP A 7 8.29 10.40 -0.44
CA ASP A 7 6.93 10.89 -0.65
C ASP A 7 6.18 10.09 -1.73
N LEU A 8 6.88 9.46 -2.70
CA LEU A 8 6.26 8.49 -3.61
C LEU A 8 5.67 7.31 -2.84
N ARG A 9 6.43 6.78 -1.87
CA ARG A 9 6.00 5.66 -1.04
C ARG A 9 4.78 6.01 -0.20
N ARG A 10 4.78 7.18 0.45
CA ARG A 10 3.62 7.71 1.20
C ARG A 10 2.41 7.91 0.30
N THR A 11 2.64 8.43 -0.90
CA THR A 11 1.59 8.65 -1.90
C THR A 11 0.98 7.30 -2.32
N GLY A 12 1.80 6.28 -2.57
CA GLY A 12 1.33 4.93 -2.90
C GLY A 12 0.40 4.34 -1.83
N ALA A 13 0.78 4.41 -0.56
CA ALA A 13 -0.09 3.93 0.53
C ALA A 13 -1.38 4.75 0.69
N THR A 14 -1.30 6.07 0.52
CA THR A 14 -2.48 6.95 0.53
C THR A 14 -3.45 6.58 -0.59
N LEU A 15 -2.92 6.32 -1.80
CA LEU A 15 -3.72 5.87 -2.95
C LEU A 15 -4.33 4.49 -2.73
N MET A 16 -3.56 3.52 -2.23
CA MET A 16 -4.08 2.20 -1.88
C MET A 16 -5.28 2.29 -0.93
N ASN A 17 -5.14 3.06 0.15
CA ASN A 17 -6.24 3.26 1.11
C ASN A 17 -7.46 3.93 0.45
N ALA A 18 -7.23 4.93 -0.41
CA ALA A 18 -8.30 5.58 -1.17
C ALA A 18 -9.01 4.63 -2.16
N LEU A 19 -8.32 3.60 -2.65
CA LEU A 19 -8.86 2.53 -3.51
C LEU A 19 -9.50 1.37 -2.70
N GLY A 20 -9.71 1.58 -1.40
CA GLY A 20 -10.37 0.64 -0.50
C GLY A 20 -9.50 -0.54 -0.07
N VAL A 21 -8.17 -0.45 -0.21
CA VAL A 21 -7.25 -1.40 0.42
C VAL A 21 -7.27 -1.17 1.93
N LEU A 22 -7.32 -2.25 2.72
CA LEU A 22 -7.26 -2.14 4.17
C LEU A 22 -5.91 -1.57 4.60
N PRO A 23 -5.85 -0.68 5.61
CA PRO A 23 -4.59 -0.10 6.08
C PRO A 23 -3.55 -1.16 6.45
N GLU A 24 -3.95 -2.24 7.12
CA GLU A 24 -3.06 -3.38 7.45
C GLU A 24 -2.37 -3.97 6.21
N VAL A 25 -3.09 -4.09 5.10
CA VAL A 25 -2.54 -4.63 3.84
C VAL A 25 -1.60 -3.60 3.21
N ALA A 26 -1.95 -2.31 3.22
CA ALA A 26 -1.09 -1.25 2.72
C ALA A 26 0.25 -1.17 3.49
N GLU A 27 0.21 -1.26 4.83
CA GLU A 27 1.40 -1.29 5.69
C GLU A 27 2.30 -2.51 5.39
N ARG A 28 1.70 -3.66 5.07
CA ARG A 28 2.43 -4.87 4.64
C ARG A 28 3.01 -4.76 3.25
N CYS A 29 2.29 -4.16 2.28
CA CYS A 29 2.84 -3.78 0.98
C CYS A 29 4.07 -2.86 1.15
N LEU A 30 4.01 -1.96 2.12
CA LEU A 30 5.13 -1.13 2.49
C LEU A 30 6.26 -1.92 3.19
N ASN A 31 6.06 -3.16 3.63
CA ASN A 31 7.02 -3.90 4.47
C ASN A 31 7.33 -3.14 5.78
N HIS A 32 6.32 -2.50 6.36
CA HIS A 32 6.44 -1.94 7.70
C HIS A 32 6.45 -3.07 8.75
N MET A 33 7.24 -2.85 9.79
CA MET A 33 7.29 -3.76 10.92
C MET A 33 6.07 -3.53 11.81
N GLU A 34 5.32 -4.60 12.10
CA GLU A 34 4.18 -4.52 13.04
C GLU A 34 4.71 -4.25 14.46
N GLU A 35 4.45 -3.05 14.97
CA GLU A 35 4.90 -2.61 16.29
C GLU A 35 4.07 -3.24 17.41
N ASN A 36 2.79 -3.56 17.15
CA ASN A 36 1.90 -4.13 18.13
C ASN A 36 2.26 -5.60 18.42
N LYS A 37 2.78 -5.84 19.62
CA LYS A 37 3.20 -7.17 20.08
C LYS A 37 2.07 -8.20 20.05
N ILE A 38 0.83 -7.81 20.36
CA ILE A 38 -0.33 -8.72 20.34
C ILE A 38 -0.60 -9.14 18.90
N LYS A 39 -0.67 -8.19 17.95
CA LYS A 39 -0.84 -8.52 16.54
C LYS A 39 0.28 -9.44 16.02
N ARG A 40 1.54 -9.19 16.35
CA ARG A 40 2.65 -10.10 15.98
C ARG A 40 2.47 -11.52 16.47
N ILE A 41 1.85 -11.72 17.64
CA ILE A 41 1.64 -13.05 18.22
C ILE A 41 0.47 -13.75 17.54
N TYR A 42 -0.67 -13.07 17.39
CA TYR A 42 -1.93 -13.68 16.99
C TYR A 42 -2.27 -13.56 15.51
N GLN A 43 -1.88 -12.47 14.84
CA GLN A 43 -2.17 -12.23 13.43
C GLN A 43 -1.04 -12.79 12.56
N ARG A 44 -1.10 -14.10 12.33
CA ARG A 44 -0.13 -14.86 11.53
C ARG A 44 -0.48 -15.00 10.06
N TYR A 45 -1.67 -14.58 9.66
CA TYR A 45 -2.06 -14.57 8.26
C TYR A 45 -1.14 -13.63 7.46
N GLY A 46 -0.64 -14.11 6.32
CA GLY A 46 0.40 -13.41 5.55
C GLY A 46 -0.15 -12.28 4.67
N TYR A 47 -1.43 -12.32 4.30
CA TYR A 47 -2.12 -11.36 3.43
C TYR A 47 -1.54 -11.28 2.00
N GLU A 48 -0.84 -12.30 1.51
CA GLU A 48 -0.15 -12.26 0.21
C GLU A 48 -1.13 -12.06 -0.95
N ALA A 49 -2.33 -12.63 -0.86
CA ALA A 49 -3.37 -12.48 -1.87
C ALA A 49 -3.92 -11.05 -1.88
N GLU A 50 -4.19 -10.47 -0.71
CA GLU A 50 -4.66 -9.10 -0.55
C GLU A 50 -3.60 -8.08 -0.96
N MET A 51 -2.32 -8.34 -0.64
CA MET A 51 -1.20 -7.52 -1.07
C MET A 51 -1.09 -7.51 -2.59
N ARG A 52 -1.27 -8.65 -3.25
CA ARG A 52 -1.30 -8.72 -4.72
C ARG A 52 -2.41 -7.85 -5.30
N GLN A 53 -3.63 -7.99 -4.78
CA GLN A 53 -4.77 -7.16 -5.22
C GLN A 53 -4.54 -5.67 -4.96
N ALA A 54 -3.89 -5.31 -3.84
CA ALA A 54 -3.54 -3.93 -3.54
C ALA A 54 -2.56 -3.35 -4.56
N TRP A 55 -1.54 -4.12 -4.95
CA TRP A 55 -0.59 -3.71 -5.98
C TRP A 55 -1.24 -3.59 -7.36
N GLU A 56 -2.13 -4.51 -7.72
CA GLU A 56 -2.91 -4.45 -8.97
C GLU A 56 -3.75 -3.17 -9.04
N LYS A 57 -4.54 -2.88 -7.99
CA LYS A 57 -5.33 -1.64 -7.90
C LYS A 57 -4.48 -0.38 -8.02
N LEU A 58 -3.33 -0.34 -7.34
CA LEU A 58 -2.43 0.81 -7.44
C LEU A 58 -1.88 0.94 -8.86
N GLY A 59 -1.46 -0.15 -9.48
CA GLY A 59 -0.97 -0.20 -10.85
C GLY A 59 -2.00 0.32 -11.85
N GLU A 60 -3.24 -0.18 -11.80
CA GLU A 60 -4.36 0.28 -12.63
C GLU A 60 -4.60 1.79 -12.47
N ARG A 61 -4.56 2.29 -11.24
CA ARG A 61 -4.73 3.73 -10.98
C ARG A 61 -3.60 4.55 -11.58
N LEU A 62 -2.36 4.10 -11.46
CA LEU A 62 -1.21 4.79 -12.03
C LEU A 62 -1.26 4.77 -13.55
N GLU A 63 -1.60 3.65 -14.17
CA GLU A 63 -1.79 3.56 -15.63
C GLU A 63 -2.86 4.53 -16.14
N LEU A 64 -3.99 4.63 -15.44
CA LEU A 64 -5.03 5.60 -15.80
C LEU A 64 -4.50 7.03 -15.77
N LEU A 65 -3.76 7.39 -14.72
CA LEU A 65 -3.21 8.74 -14.56
C LEU A 65 -2.14 9.08 -15.60
N THR A 66 -1.34 8.09 -16.02
CA THR A 66 -0.27 8.30 -17.01
C THR A 66 -0.75 8.24 -18.45
N LYS A 67 -1.78 7.42 -18.74
CA LYS A 67 -2.40 7.33 -20.08
C LYS A 67 -3.27 8.55 -20.42
N VAL A 68 -3.93 9.16 -19.43
CA VAL A 68 -4.72 10.40 -19.64
C VAL A 68 -3.82 11.63 -19.78
N ALA A 69 -2.58 11.55 -19.29
CA ALA A 69 -1.61 12.65 -19.35
C ALA A 69 -0.78 12.69 -20.65
N LEU A 70 -1.03 11.77 -21.60
CA LEU A 70 -0.45 11.72 -22.94
C LEU A 70 -1.52 12.00 -23.99
#